data_AF-A0A5N7ZCP1-F1
#
_entry.id   AF-A0A5N7ZCP1-F1
#
_cell.length_a   1.000
_cell.length_b   1.000
_cell.length_c   1.000
_cell.angle_alpha   90.00
_cell.angle_beta   90.00
_cell.angle_gamma   90.00
#
_symmetry.space_group_name_H-M   'P 1'
#
loop_
_entity.id
_entity.type
_entity.pdbx_description
1 polymer ?
#
loop_
_entity_poly.entity_id
_entity_poly.type
_entity_poly.pdbx_seq_one_letter_code
_entity_poly.pdbx_strand_id
1 'polypeptide(L)'
;MLRYIQQTAVPEIGVFGQHVIGEAKVLIVGAGGLGVPVATYLAAMGVGEIGIADFDTIQETNLHRQFTYAPADIGRYKTEVLSDRLKTQNPTSKVTSHTIRLTVENAAEIIANYDLVCDCT
;
A
#
# COMPACT_ATOMS: atom_id res chain seq x y z
N MET A 1 -3.10 4.96 -19.60
CA MET A 1 -1.82 4.41 -20.11
C MET A 1 -0.64 5.38 -20.03
N LEU A 2 -0.77 6.69 -20.32
CA LEU A 2 0.38 7.62 -20.37
C LEU A 2 1.27 7.61 -19.10
N ARG A 3 0.68 7.46 -17.91
CA ARG A 3 1.39 7.37 -16.62
C ARG A 3 2.45 6.25 -16.57
N TYR A 4 2.19 5.11 -17.21
CA TYR A 4 3.01 3.91 -17.12
C TYR A 4 3.89 3.67 -18.34
N ILE A 5 4.06 4.67 -19.21
CA ILE A 5 4.75 4.51 -20.50
C ILE A 5 6.18 3.93 -20.36
N GLN A 6 6.89 4.34 -19.31
CA GLN A 6 8.25 3.84 -19.03
C GLN A 6 8.25 2.40 -18.52
N GLN A 7 7.24 2.01 -17.73
CA GLN A 7 7.09 0.64 -17.23
C GLN A 7 6.73 -0.31 -18.39
N THR A 8 5.83 0.12 -19.27
CA THR A 8 5.43 -0.66 -20.46
C THR A 8 6.55 -0.79 -21.50
N ALA A 9 7.60 0.04 -21.44
CA ALA A 9 8.76 -0.05 -22.32
C ALA A 9 9.76 -1.15 -21.90
N VAL A 10 9.66 -1.64 -20.65
CA VAL A 10 10.46 -2.77 -20.17
C VAL A 10 9.93 -4.05 -20.82
N PRO A 11 10.73 -4.80 -21.61
CA PRO A 11 10.26 -5.96 -22.36
C PRO A 11 9.57 -7.03 -21.52
N GLU A 12 10.04 -7.25 -20.29
CA GLU A 12 9.51 -8.23 -19.35
C GLU A 12 8.14 -7.81 -18.76
N ILE A 13 7.80 -6.53 -18.80
CA ILE A 13 6.50 -6.01 -18.35
C ILE A 13 5.58 -5.83 -19.56
N GLY A 14 5.95 -4.96 -20.50
CA GLY A 14 5.10 -4.64 -21.65
C GLY A 14 3.72 -4.10 -21.27
N VAL A 15 2.85 -3.95 -22.27
CA VAL A 15 1.45 -3.54 -22.04
C VAL A 15 0.67 -4.61 -21.26
N PHE A 16 0.94 -5.88 -21.56
CA PHE A 16 0.26 -7.01 -20.92
C PHE A 16 0.59 -7.12 -19.43
N GLY A 17 1.86 -7.04 -19.04
CA GLY A 17 2.25 -7.07 -17.63
C GLY A 17 1.71 -5.88 -16.86
N GLN A 18 1.67 -4.68 -17.46
CA GLN A 18 1.02 -3.53 -16.84
C GLN A 18 -0.48 -3.73 -16.61
N HIS A 19 -1.16 -4.41 -17.53
CA HIS A 19 -2.57 -4.78 -17.34
C HIS A 19 -2.73 -5.76 -16.17
N VAL A 20 -1.88 -6.80 -16.09
CA VAL A 20 -1.88 -7.74 -14.95
C VAL A 20 -1.64 -7.03 -13.62
N ILE A 21 -0.67 -6.10 -13.56
CA ILE A 21 -0.44 -5.26 -12.38
C ILE A 21 -1.70 -4.47 -12.01
N GLY A 22 -2.38 -3.90 -13.00
CA GLY A 22 -3.60 -3.12 -12.82
C GLY A 22 -4.80 -3.91 -12.31
N GLU A 23 -4.83 -5.24 -12.49
CA GLU A 23 -5.89 -6.11 -11.97
C GLU A 23 -5.54 -6.72 -10.60
N ALA A 24 -4.27 -6.64 -10.18
CA ALA A 24 -3.79 -7.26 -8.96
C ALA A 24 -4.30 -6.55 -7.69
N LYS A 25 -4.55 -7.35 -6.65
CA LYS A 25 -4.93 -6.92 -5.31
C LYS A 25 -3.88 -7.35 -4.30
N VAL A 26 -3.25 -6.39 -3.63
CA VAL A 26 -2.16 -6.66 -2.67
C VAL A 26 -2.53 -6.17 -1.29
N LEU A 27 -2.42 -7.06 -0.30
CA LEU A 27 -2.50 -6.71 1.13
C LEU A 27 -1.12 -6.46 1.68
N ILE A 28 -0.96 -5.36 2.41
CA ILE A 28 0.27 -5.02 3.13
C ILE A 28 -0.05 -5.07 4.62
N VAL A 29 0.65 -5.93 5.36
CA VAL A 29 0.48 -6.11 6.80
C VAL A 29 1.58 -5.35 7.52
N GLY A 30 1.25 -4.20 8.09
CA GLY A 30 2.18 -3.24 8.67
C GLY A 30 2.34 -2.01 7.77
N ALA A 31 2.13 -0.83 8.33
CA ALA A 31 2.27 0.49 7.70
C ALA A 31 3.46 1.25 8.31
N GLY A 32 4.49 0.49 8.73
CA GLY A 32 5.71 0.99 9.35
C GLY A 32 6.85 1.20 8.35
N GLY A 33 8.10 1.02 8.81
CA GLY A 33 9.29 1.31 8.00
C GLY A 33 9.45 0.43 6.75
N LEU A 34 8.88 -0.78 6.75
CA LEU A 34 8.85 -1.69 5.59
C LEU A 34 7.60 -1.47 4.73
N GLY A 35 6.43 -1.33 5.36
CA GLY A 35 5.17 -1.18 4.66
C GLY A 35 5.08 0.11 3.84
N VAL A 36 5.61 1.22 4.38
CA VAL A 36 5.62 2.52 3.70
C VAL A 36 6.27 2.47 2.31
N PRO A 37 7.53 2.01 2.14
CA PRO A 37 8.13 1.92 0.81
C PRO A 37 7.40 0.91 -0.09
N VAL A 38 7.00 -0.26 0.43
CA VAL A 38 6.27 -1.27 -0.34
C VAL A 38 4.97 -0.69 -0.91
N ALA A 39 4.14 -0.07 -0.08
CA ALA A 39 2.86 0.50 -0.49
C ALA A 39 3.03 1.63 -1.52
N THR A 40 4.03 2.50 -1.29
CA THR A 40 4.32 3.63 -2.17
C THR A 40 4.75 3.17 -3.57
N TYR A 41 5.58 2.12 -3.66
CA TYR A 41 6.00 1.58 -4.94
C TYR A 41 4.90 0.79 -5.63
N LEU A 42 4.10 -0.02 -4.91
CA LEU A 42 2.96 -0.73 -5.49
C LEU A 42 1.93 0.25 -6.09
N ALA A 43 1.63 1.34 -5.36
CA ALA A 43 0.77 2.39 -5.88
C ALA A 43 1.39 3.07 -7.11
N ALA A 44 2.69 3.39 -7.09
CA ALA A 44 3.38 4.00 -8.23
C ALA A 44 3.44 3.09 -9.47
N MET A 45 3.54 1.77 -9.27
CA MET A 45 3.47 0.76 -10.33
C MET A 45 2.05 0.57 -10.89
N GLY A 46 1.04 1.08 -10.20
CA GLY A 46 -0.34 1.02 -10.66
C GLY A 46 -1.06 -0.28 -10.30
N VAL A 47 -0.70 -0.89 -9.16
CA VAL A 47 -1.49 -2.01 -8.60
C VAL A 47 -2.95 -1.59 -8.44
N GLY A 48 -3.87 -2.45 -8.87
CA GLY A 48 -5.30 -2.17 -8.94
C GLY A 48 -5.94 -1.89 -7.58
N GLU A 49 -5.69 -2.78 -6.62
CA GLU A 49 -6.18 -2.63 -5.24
C GLU A 49 -5.06 -2.85 -4.22
N ILE A 50 -4.97 -1.94 -3.25
CA ILE A 50 -4.00 -2.01 -2.16
C ILE A 50 -4.76 -1.99 -0.84
N GLY A 51 -4.65 -3.07 -0.08
CA GLY A 51 -5.07 -3.14 1.32
C GLY A 51 -3.91 -2.81 2.24
N ILE A 52 -4.15 -2.03 3.29
CA ILE A 52 -3.15 -1.72 4.32
C ILE A 52 -3.75 -2.08 5.67
N ALA A 53 -3.12 -3.01 6.39
CA ALA A 53 -3.53 -3.42 7.72
C ALA A 53 -2.48 -3.02 8.76
N ASP A 54 -2.85 -2.13 9.67
CA ASP A 54 -2.03 -1.69 10.81
C ASP A 54 -2.99 -1.11 11.86
N PHE A 55 -2.64 -1.21 13.14
CA PHE A 55 -3.45 -0.72 14.26
C PHE A 55 -2.83 0.48 14.97
N ASP A 56 -1.58 0.80 14.67
CA ASP A 56 -0.83 1.87 15.32
C ASP A 56 -1.19 3.25 14.78
N THR A 57 -0.93 4.23 15.62
CA THR A 57 -0.88 5.64 15.24
C THR A 57 0.55 6.10 14.95
N ILE A 58 0.67 7.22 14.25
CA ILE A 58 1.95 7.81 13.89
C ILE A 58 2.61 8.44 15.12
N GLN A 59 3.90 8.16 15.31
CA GLN A 59 4.72 8.63 16.43
C GLN A 59 5.98 9.34 15.93
N GLU A 60 6.41 10.38 16.63
CA GLU A 60 7.60 11.17 16.27
C GLU A 60 8.87 10.30 16.14
N THR A 61 9.07 9.36 17.07
CA THR A 61 10.21 8.43 17.08
C THR A 61 10.30 7.52 15.85
N ASN A 62 9.22 7.46 15.05
CA ASN A 62 9.11 6.61 13.88
C ASN A 62 9.32 7.35 12.55
N LEU A 63 9.25 8.68 12.56
CA LEU A 63 9.26 9.51 11.34
C LEU A 63 10.54 9.36 10.51
N HIS A 64 11.70 9.11 11.15
CA HIS A 64 12.98 8.96 10.44
C HIS A 64 13.02 7.80 9.43
N ARG A 65 12.14 6.80 9.58
CA ARG A 65 12.06 5.63 8.69
C ARG A 65 10.71 5.45 8.02
N GLN A 66 9.69 6.22 8.42
CA GLN A 66 8.34 6.17 7.86
C GLN A 66 8.06 7.46 7.09
N PHE A 67 8.79 7.63 5.98
CA PHE A 67 8.98 8.91 5.29
C PHE A 67 7.73 9.51 4.63
N THR A 68 6.63 8.76 4.53
CA THR A 68 5.35 9.28 4.03
C THR A 68 4.58 10.09 5.07
N TYR A 69 4.93 9.96 6.35
CA TYR A 69 4.28 10.66 7.46
C TYR A 69 5.02 11.93 7.81
N ALA A 70 4.28 12.96 8.21
CA ALA A 70 4.83 14.23 8.69
C ALA A 70 4.59 14.42 10.20
N PRO A 71 5.30 15.35 10.88
CA PRO A 71 4.99 15.72 12.25
C PRO A 71 3.53 16.14 12.48
N ALA A 72 2.90 16.74 11.47
CA ALA A 72 1.49 17.11 11.51
C ALA A 72 0.52 15.90 11.52
N ASP A 73 1.00 14.70 11.19
CA ASP A 73 0.21 13.47 11.18
C ASP A 73 0.31 12.68 12.52
N ILE A 74 1.12 13.15 13.48
CA ILE A 74 1.28 12.48 14.78
C ILE A 74 -0.08 12.27 15.47
N GLY A 75 -0.31 11.05 15.96
CA GLY A 75 -1.55 10.65 16.61
C GLY A 75 -2.65 10.17 15.65
N ARG A 76 -2.52 10.39 14.33
CA ARG A 76 -3.43 9.80 13.33
C ARG A 76 -3.05 8.35 13.06
N TYR A 77 -4.02 7.54 12.62
CA TYR A 77 -3.75 6.15 12.24
C TYR A 77 -2.86 6.07 11.01
N LYS A 78 -1.85 5.20 11.07
CA LYS A 78 -0.90 4.98 9.96
C LYS A 78 -1.63 4.58 8.67
N THR A 79 -2.59 3.66 8.78
CA THR A 79 -3.41 3.16 7.66
C THR A 79 -4.15 4.26 6.92
N GLU A 80 -4.79 5.18 7.65
CA GLU A 80 -5.58 6.28 7.08
C GLU A 80 -4.68 7.26 6.34
N VAL A 81 -3.61 7.73 7.01
CA VAL A 81 -2.69 8.70 6.42
C VAL A 81 -1.99 8.11 5.19
N LEU A 82 -1.49 6.88 5.29
CA LEU A 82 -0.86 6.22 4.14
C LEU A 82 -1.86 6.06 3.01
N SER A 83 -3.08 5.62 3.28
CA SER A 83 -4.13 5.47 2.26
C SER A 83 -4.42 6.79 1.53
N ASP A 84 -4.55 7.90 2.26
CA ASP A 84 -4.77 9.23 1.67
C ASP A 84 -3.61 9.64 0.77
N ARG A 85 -2.36 9.40 1.20
CA ARG A 85 -1.16 9.69 0.40
C ARG A 85 -1.11 8.86 -0.87
N LEU A 86 -1.39 7.56 -0.81
CA LEU A 86 -1.39 6.68 -1.99
C LEU A 86 -2.49 7.05 -2.98
N LYS A 87 -3.71 7.33 -2.50
CA LYS A 87 -4.82 7.81 -3.36
C LYS A 87 -4.46 9.11 -4.07
N THR A 88 -3.77 10.02 -3.37
CA THR A 88 -3.30 11.29 -3.95
C THR A 88 -2.21 11.03 -5.00
N GLN A 89 -1.26 10.15 -4.71
CA GLN A 89 -0.15 9.81 -5.61
C GLN A 89 -0.63 9.13 -6.90
N ASN A 90 -1.52 8.14 -6.75
CA ASN A 90 -2.10 7.40 -7.86
C ASN A 90 -3.61 7.17 -7.68
N PRO A 91 -4.46 8.07 -8.19
CA PRO A 91 -5.91 7.96 -8.08
C PRO A 91 -6.54 6.77 -8.81
N THR A 92 -5.76 6.05 -9.65
CA THR A 92 -6.26 4.88 -10.36
C THR A 92 -6.25 3.61 -9.51
N SER A 93 -5.47 3.59 -8.42
CA SER A 93 -5.42 2.48 -7.48
C SER A 93 -6.50 2.63 -6.42
N LYS A 94 -7.29 1.58 -6.19
CA LYS A 94 -8.21 1.51 -5.05
C LYS A 94 -7.40 1.22 -3.78
N VAL A 95 -7.55 2.03 -2.74
CA VAL A 95 -6.81 1.85 -1.48
C VAL A 95 -7.77 1.72 -0.30
N THR A 96 -7.62 0.62 0.44
CA THR A 96 -8.48 0.22 1.56
C THR A 96 -7.66 0.15 2.86
N SER A 97 -8.08 0.93 3.86
CA SER A 97 -7.47 0.96 5.19
C SER A 97 -8.16 -0.04 6.13
N HIS A 98 -7.41 -0.99 6.66
CA HIS A 98 -7.82 -1.89 7.74
C HIS A 98 -7.15 -1.43 9.04
N THR A 99 -7.77 -0.48 9.73
CA THR A 99 -7.26 0.08 11.01
C THR A 99 -7.50 -0.89 12.16
N ILE A 100 -6.91 -2.07 12.07
CA ILE A 100 -7.08 -3.18 13.00
C ILE A 100 -5.78 -3.97 13.11
N ARG A 101 -5.63 -4.68 14.22
CA ARG A 101 -4.56 -5.66 14.36
C ARG A 101 -4.97 -6.93 13.64
N LEU A 102 -4.15 -7.39 12.71
CA LEU A 102 -4.30 -8.71 12.14
C LEU A 102 -4.01 -9.77 13.20
N THR A 103 -4.96 -10.67 13.40
CA THR A 103 -4.91 -11.77 14.37
C THR A 103 -5.34 -13.06 13.69
N VAL A 104 -5.15 -14.20 14.35
CA VAL A 104 -5.55 -15.51 13.81
C VAL A 104 -7.06 -15.55 13.53
N GLU A 105 -7.85 -14.82 14.32
CA GLU A 105 -9.31 -14.81 14.23
C GLU A 105 -9.84 -14.02 13.01
N ASN A 106 -9.12 -12.98 12.55
CA ASN A 106 -9.58 -12.12 11.45
C ASN A 106 -8.74 -12.26 10.16
N ALA A 107 -7.55 -12.84 10.23
CA ALA A 107 -6.62 -12.84 9.10
C ALA A 107 -7.14 -13.57 7.87
N ALA A 108 -7.77 -14.73 8.05
CA ALA A 108 -8.26 -15.53 6.93
C ALA A 108 -9.30 -14.77 6.09
N GLU A 109 -10.23 -14.07 6.75
CA GLU A 109 -11.28 -13.28 6.09
C GLU A 109 -10.69 -12.12 5.29
N ILE A 110 -9.74 -11.39 5.88
CA ILE A 110 -9.13 -10.22 5.24
C ILE A 110 -8.26 -10.67 4.06
N ILE A 111 -7.38 -11.65 4.27
CA ILE A 111 -6.43 -12.15 3.27
C ILE A 111 -7.16 -12.72 2.05
N ALA A 112 -8.32 -13.35 2.23
CA ALA A 112 -9.10 -13.94 1.13
C ALA A 112 -9.54 -12.92 0.05
N ASN A 113 -9.46 -11.61 0.33
CA ASN A 113 -9.81 -10.55 -0.64
C ASN A 113 -8.64 -10.12 -1.53
N TYR A 114 -7.44 -10.67 -1.33
CA TYR A 114 -6.21 -10.23 -1.99
C TYR A 114 -5.48 -11.39 -2.66
N ASP A 115 -4.79 -11.10 -3.76
CA ASP A 115 -4.03 -12.09 -4.53
C ASP A 115 -2.65 -12.34 -3.91
N LEU A 116 -2.09 -11.32 -3.26
CA LEU A 116 -0.76 -11.36 -2.65
C LEU A 116 -0.75 -10.65 -1.30
N VAL A 117 0.02 -11.19 -0.35
CA VAL A 117 0.23 -10.59 0.97
C VAL A 117 1.71 -10.25 1.14
N CYS A 118 1.99 -9.00 1.52
CA CYS A 118 3.30 -8.54 1.95
C CYS A 118 3.31 -8.43 3.48
N ASP A 119 4.08 -9.30 4.14
CA ASP A 119 4.38 -9.15 5.57
C ASP A 119 5.42 -8.04 5.77
N CYS A 120 5.03 -7.02 6.53
CA CYS A 120 5.79 -5.81 6.83
C CYS A 120 5.64 -5.42 8.31
N THR A 121 5.39 -6.40 9.18
CA THR A 121 5.16 -6.22 10.63
C THR A 121 6.38 -5.80 11.43
#